data_AF-M4AME4-F1
#
_entry.id   AF-M4AME4-F1
#
_cell.length_a   1.000
_cell.length_b   1.000
_cell.length_c   1.000
_cell.angle_alpha   90.00
_cell.angle_beta   90.00
_cell.angle_gamma   90.00
#
_symmetry.space_group_name_H-M   'P 1'
#
loop_
_entity.id
_entity.type
_entity.pdbx_description
1 polymer ?
#
loop_
_entity_poly.entity_id
_entity_poly.type
_entity_poly.pdbx_seq_one_letter_code
_entity_poly.pdbx_strand_id
1 'polypeptide(L)'
;MSLPMIGFTALPHVGGILGGFIRRREVYTWYASLKKPSWCPPNGAFPVVWTSLYTGMGYGSYLIWKELGGFTEDAVVPMGLYGLQLALNWASVPLFFGAHSQKWGLIEIVLLDGAIGATMLSWYPISRTASLLLAPYLAWMCYTTAIRYCIWRDNPDKKE
;
A
#
# COMPACT_ATOMS: atom_id res chain seq x y z
N MET A 1 -0.16 16.26 22.37
CA MET A 1 0.12 15.47 21.15
C MET A 1 0.72 14.15 21.61
N SER A 2 -0.07 13.06 21.61
CA SER A 2 0.30 11.80 22.26
C SER A 2 1.34 11.03 21.45
N LEU A 3 2.52 10.78 22.04
CA LEU A 3 3.63 9.96 21.55
C LEU A 3 3.26 8.74 20.67
N PRO A 4 2.23 7.92 21.01
CA PRO A 4 1.79 6.80 20.15
C PRO A 4 1.32 7.22 18.76
N MET A 5 0.69 8.38 18.63
CA MET A 5 0.16 8.91 17.37
C MET A 5 1.29 9.17 16.36
N ILE A 6 2.45 9.63 16.83
CA ILE A 6 3.66 9.84 16.01
C ILE A 6 4.26 8.48 15.59
N GLY A 7 4.25 7.49 16.47
CA GLY A 7 4.72 6.13 16.14
C GLY A 7 3.92 5.49 15.01
N PHE A 8 2.58 5.53 15.11
CA PHE A 8 1.70 4.94 14.11
C PHE A 8 1.69 5.67 12.75
N THR A 9 1.94 6.99 12.73
CA THR A 9 2.09 7.75 11.48
C THR A 9 3.50 7.66 10.89
N ALA A 10 4.54 7.57 11.71
CA ALA A 10 5.92 7.48 11.24
C ALA A 10 6.24 6.12 10.62
N LEU A 11 5.73 5.02 11.20
CA LEU A 11 5.95 3.67 10.72
C LEU A 11 5.70 3.50 9.21
N PRO A 12 4.52 3.84 8.66
CA PRO A 12 4.27 3.68 7.22
C PRO A 12 5.17 4.54 6.33
N HIS A 13 5.57 5.72 6.82
CA HIS A 13 6.51 6.58 6.10
C HIS A 13 7.91 5.98 6.03
N VAL A 14 8.39 5.26 7.04
CA VAL A 14 9.71 4.60 7.02
C VAL A 14 9.79 3.57 5.90
N GLY A 15 8.79 2.69 5.78
CA GLY A 15 8.76 1.73 4.67
C GLY A 15 8.54 2.39 3.30
N GLY A 16 7.76 3.48 3.26
CA GLY A 16 7.62 4.31 2.06
C GLY A 16 8.94 4.91 1.58
N ILE A 17 9.76 5.43 2.50
CA ILE A 17 11.06 6.02 2.22
C ILE A 17 12.05 4.93 1.78
N LEU A 18 12.21 3.87 2.58
CA LEU A 18 13.12 2.76 2.28
C LEU A 18 12.76 2.07 0.96
N GLY A 19 11.48 1.78 0.77
CA GLY A 19 10.95 1.21 -0.46
C GLY A 19 11.11 2.14 -1.65
N GLY A 20 11.00 3.46 -1.44
CA GLY A 20 11.22 4.48 -2.46
C GLY A 20 12.67 4.57 -2.95
N PHE A 21 13.66 4.33 -2.08
CA PHE A 21 15.08 4.29 -2.46
C PHE A 21 15.40 3.08 -3.35
N ILE A 22 14.87 1.90 -3.02
CA ILE A 22 15.07 0.67 -3.81
C ILE A 22 14.33 0.79 -5.16
N ARG A 23 13.08 1.29 -5.16
CA ARG A 23 12.31 1.55 -6.38
C ARG A 23 13.01 2.48 -7.34
N ARG A 24 13.69 3.50 -6.82
CA ARG A 24 14.18 4.61 -7.65
C ARG A 24 15.08 4.11 -8.76
N ARG A 25 15.97 3.14 -8.48
CA ARG A 25 16.89 2.59 -9.49
C ARG A 25 16.14 1.74 -10.53
N GLU A 26 15.29 0.83 -10.06
CA GLU A 26 14.53 -0.10 -10.91
C GLU A 26 13.48 0.59 -11.80
N VAL A 27 12.92 1.70 -11.33
CA VAL A 27 11.95 2.51 -12.09
C VAL A 27 12.60 3.14 -13.34
N TYR A 28 13.88 3.49 -13.26
CA TYR A 28 14.63 4.09 -14.38
C TYR A 28 15.38 3.07 -15.25
N THR A 29 15.52 1.82 -14.80
CA THR A 29 16.18 0.76 -15.57
C THR A 29 15.15 -0.17 -16.22
N TRP A 30 14.60 -1.10 -15.45
CA TRP A 30 13.73 -2.16 -15.94
C TRP A 30 12.31 -1.68 -16.19
N TYR A 31 11.74 -0.86 -15.30
CA TYR A 31 10.38 -0.33 -15.51
C TYR A 31 10.29 0.65 -16.67
N ALA A 32 11.41 1.28 -17.05
CA ALA A 32 11.50 2.17 -18.21
C ALA A 32 11.42 1.41 -19.54
N SER A 33 11.89 0.15 -19.60
CA SER A 33 11.87 -0.66 -20.81
C SER A 33 10.54 -1.35 -21.09
N LEU A 34 9.63 -1.41 -20.11
CA LEU A 34 8.31 -2.02 -20.24
C LEU A 34 7.34 -1.13 -21.01
N LYS A 35 6.51 -1.75 -21.85
CA LYS A 35 5.35 -1.08 -22.46
C LYS A 35 4.33 -0.75 -21.37
N LYS A 36 4.04 0.53 -21.21
CA LYS A 36 3.12 1.07 -20.21
C LYS A 36 1.89 1.66 -20.89
N PRO A 37 0.71 1.56 -20.25
CA PRO A 37 -0.49 2.22 -20.77
C PRO A 37 -0.33 3.75 -20.77
N SER A 38 -1.02 4.42 -21.71
CA SER A 38 -0.98 5.89 -21.85
C SER A 38 -1.49 6.63 -20.61
N TRP A 39 -2.28 5.97 -19.78
CA TRP A 39 -2.83 6.48 -18.52
C TRP A 39 -1.96 6.17 -17.31
N CYS A 40 -0.74 5.65 -17.47
CA CYS A 40 0.20 5.47 -16.35
C CYS A 40 0.68 6.85 -15.83
N PRO A 41 0.61 7.13 -14.51
CA PRO A 41 1.00 8.43 -13.99
C PRO A 41 2.53 8.63 -14.10
N PRO A 42 3.00 9.88 -14.20
CA PRO A 42 4.42 10.18 -14.25
C PRO A 42 5.11 9.79 -12.93
N ASN A 43 6.38 9.41 -13.01
CA ASN A 43 7.15 8.91 -11.85
C ASN A 43 7.14 9.88 -10.64
N GLY A 44 7.06 11.20 -10.88
CA GLY A 44 6.99 12.22 -9.83
C GLY A 44 5.65 12.28 -9.07
N ALA A 45 4.56 11.73 -9.63
CA ALA A 45 3.26 11.71 -8.96
C ALA A 45 3.22 10.66 -7.84
N PHE A 46 3.97 9.56 -7.97
CA PHE A 46 3.97 8.47 -6.99
C PHE A 46 4.34 8.94 -5.58
N PRO A 47 5.47 9.64 -5.33
CA PRO A 47 5.82 10.11 -3.99
C PRO A 47 4.75 10.98 -3.34
N VAL A 48 4.13 11.88 -4.12
CA VAL A 48 3.09 12.78 -3.62
C VAL A 48 1.88 11.99 -3.14
N VAL A 49 1.38 11.08 -3.98
CA VAL A 49 0.21 10.26 -3.65
C VAL A 49 0.49 9.37 -2.45
N TRP A 50 1.63 8.67 -2.43
CA TRP A 50 2.01 7.82 -1.30
C TRP A 50 2.13 8.58 0.02
N THR A 51 2.62 9.82 0.00
CA THR A 51 2.72 10.65 1.21
C THR A 51 1.32 10.98 1.76
N SER A 52 0.37 11.36 0.88
CA SER A 52 -1.02 11.59 1.29
C SER A 52 -1.67 10.32 1.83
N LEU A 53 -1.42 9.17 1.20
CA LEU A 53 -1.99 7.89 1.61
C LEU A 53 -1.45 7.41 2.96
N TYR A 54 -0.14 7.48 3.19
CA TYR A 54 0.45 7.12 4.49
C TYR A 54 -0.02 8.04 5.61
N THR A 55 -0.26 9.31 5.31
CA THR A 55 -0.86 10.25 6.26
C THR A 55 -2.29 9.81 6.63
N GLY A 56 -3.11 9.45 5.65
CA GLY A 56 -4.46 8.94 5.87
C GLY A 56 -4.49 7.63 6.67
N MET A 57 -3.62 6.68 6.32
CA MET A 57 -3.47 5.40 7.04
C MET A 57 -3.05 5.59 8.50
N GLY A 58 -2.04 6.43 8.75
CA GLY A 58 -1.57 6.70 10.10
C GLY A 58 -2.59 7.45 10.95
N TYR A 59 -3.34 8.38 10.36
CA TYR A 59 -4.42 9.06 11.08
C TYR A 59 -5.62 8.14 11.34
N GLY A 60 -5.99 7.29 10.38
CA GLY A 60 -7.05 6.31 10.55
C GLY A 60 -6.74 5.29 11.64
N SER A 61 -5.49 4.78 11.71
CA SER A 61 -5.08 3.86 12.78
C SER A 61 -5.12 4.52 14.15
N TYR A 62 -4.70 5.78 14.27
CA TYR A 62 -4.85 6.55 15.51
C TYR A 62 -6.31 6.72 15.94
N LEU A 63 -7.22 6.98 14.99
CA LEU A 63 -8.64 7.14 15.30
C LEU A 63 -9.23 5.84 15.86
N ILE A 64 -8.91 4.70 15.25
CA ILE A 64 -9.32 3.38 15.75
C ILE A 64 -8.74 3.09 17.14
N TRP A 65 -7.46 3.38 17.35
CA TRP A 65 -6.83 3.23 18.66
C TRP A 65 -7.53 4.07 19.74
N LYS A 66 -7.94 5.30 19.39
CA LYS A 66 -8.63 6.22 20.30
C LYS A 66 -10.06 5.75 20.60
N GLU A 67 -10.82 5.33 19.60
CA GLU A 67 -12.21 4.86 19.76
C GLU A 67 -12.29 3.58 20.60
N LEU A 68 -11.31 2.70 20.47
CA LEU A 68 -11.24 1.44 21.24
C LEU A 68 -10.66 1.60 22.66
N GLY A 69 -10.33 2.83 23.07
CA GLY A 69 -9.76 3.11 24.40
C GLY A 69 -8.34 2.58 24.60
N GLY A 70 -7.60 2.28 23.52
CA GLY A 70 -6.22 1.79 23.56
C GLY A 70 -6.03 0.38 23.02
N PHE A 71 -5.05 -0.35 23.56
CA PHE A 71 -4.79 -1.75 23.22
C PHE A 71 -5.68 -2.68 24.05
N THR A 72 -6.96 -2.74 23.70
CA THR A 72 -7.95 -3.69 24.23
C THR A 72 -8.01 -4.94 23.35
N GLU A 73 -8.63 -6.03 23.83
CA GLU A 73 -8.80 -7.26 23.04
C GLU A 73 -9.52 -7.00 21.71
N ASP A 74 -10.46 -6.06 21.70
CA ASP A 74 -11.19 -5.62 20.50
C ASP A 74 -10.31 -4.90 19.48
N ALA A 75 -9.16 -4.36 19.90
CA ALA A 75 -8.20 -3.68 19.01
C ALA A 75 -7.25 -4.65 18.29
N VAL A 76 -7.13 -5.89 18.75
CA VAL A 76 -6.17 -6.86 18.21
C VAL A 76 -6.44 -7.17 16.74
N VAL A 77 -7.70 -7.42 16.38
CA VAL A 77 -8.10 -7.72 15.00
C VAL A 77 -7.90 -6.51 14.06
N PRO A 78 -8.48 -5.31 14.32
CA PRO A 78 -8.34 -4.17 13.41
C PRO A 78 -6.91 -3.62 13.34
N MET A 79 -6.13 -3.67 14.41
CA MET A 79 -4.71 -3.30 14.40
C MET A 79 -3.84 -4.38 13.76
N GLY A 80 -4.17 -5.65 13.95
CA GLY A 80 -3.47 -6.79 13.33
C GLY A 80 -3.61 -6.78 11.82
N LEU A 81 -4.81 -6.51 11.29
CA LEU A 81 -5.05 -6.32 9.86
C LEU A 81 -4.31 -5.10 9.31
N TYR A 82 -4.27 -4.00 10.07
CA TYR A 82 -3.46 -2.84 9.73
C TYR A 82 -1.95 -3.17 9.65
N GLY A 83 -1.44 -3.95 10.60
CA GLY A 83 -0.07 -4.45 10.59
C GLY A 83 0.21 -5.36 9.40
N LEU A 84 -0.73 -6.25 9.05
CA LEU A 84 -0.62 -7.16 7.91
C LEU A 84 -0.58 -6.40 6.58
N GLN A 85 -1.49 -5.45 6.35
CA GLN A 85 -1.43 -4.65 5.11
C GLN A 85 -0.13 -3.85 5.02
N LEU A 86 0.42 -3.39 6.14
CA LEU A 86 1.66 -2.63 6.15
C LEU A 86 2.86 -3.53 5.85
N ALA A 87 2.89 -4.73 6.43
CA ALA A 87 3.90 -5.74 6.14
C ALA A 87 3.87 -6.16 4.67
N LEU A 88 2.67 -6.39 4.10
CA LEU A 88 2.49 -6.67 2.67
C LEU A 88 2.99 -5.50 1.81
N ASN A 89 2.63 -4.27 2.16
CA ASN A 89 3.08 -3.06 1.47
C ASN A 89 4.62 -2.95 1.46
N TRP A 90 5.30 -3.34 2.54
CA TRP A 90 6.76 -3.34 2.57
C TRP A 90 7.36 -4.52 1.80
N ALA A 91 6.73 -5.69 1.89
CA ALA A 91 7.13 -6.89 1.16
C ALA A 91 6.98 -6.73 -0.36
N SER A 92 6.12 -5.82 -0.82
CA SER A 92 5.96 -5.49 -2.25
C SER A 92 7.28 -5.12 -2.92
N VAL A 93 8.19 -4.47 -2.19
CA VAL A 93 9.45 -3.96 -2.73
C VAL A 93 10.40 -5.11 -3.09
N PRO A 94 10.81 -5.99 -2.16
CA PRO A 94 11.65 -7.14 -2.51
C PRO A 94 10.94 -8.14 -3.42
N LEU A 95 9.63 -8.36 -3.26
CA LEU A 95 8.90 -9.34 -4.09
C LEU A 95 8.77 -8.89 -5.55
N PHE A 96 8.49 -7.61 -5.82
CA PHE A 96 8.32 -7.13 -7.19
C PHE A 96 9.65 -6.76 -7.85
N PHE A 97 10.49 -6.02 -7.13
CA PHE A 97 11.74 -5.50 -7.68
C PHE A 97 12.93 -6.45 -7.49
N GLY A 98 12.92 -7.27 -6.44
CA GLY A 98 13.97 -8.27 -6.23
C GLY A 98 13.80 -9.52 -7.10
N ALA A 99 12.55 -9.93 -7.39
CA ALA A 99 12.28 -11.11 -8.21
C ALA A 99 12.06 -10.81 -9.70
N HIS A 100 12.05 -9.53 -10.12
CA HIS A 100 11.77 -9.06 -11.49
C HIS A 100 10.62 -9.78 -12.21
N SER A 101 9.61 -10.21 -11.45
CA SER A 101 8.52 -11.05 -11.97
C SER A 101 7.19 -10.32 -11.89
N GLN A 102 6.64 -9.97 -13.05
CA GLN A 102 5.30 -9.34 -13.15
C GLN A 102 4.22 -10.17 -12.47
N LYS A 103 4.32 -11.51 -12.54
CA LYS A 103 3.31 -12.42 -11.97
C LYS A 103 3.25 -12.31 -10.44
N TRP A 104 4.40 -12.33 -9.78
CA TRP A 104 4.47 -12.18 -8.33
C TRP A 104 4.00 -10.80 -7.87
N GLY A 105 4.30 -9.76 -8.64
CA GLY A 105 3.78 -8.40 -8.40
C GLY A 105 2.27 -8.26 -8.50
N LEU A 106 1.64 -9.03 -9.38
CA LEU A 106 0.18 -9.07 -9.51
C LEU A 106 -0.47 -9.81 -8.36
N ILE A 107 0.08 -10.95 -7.95
CA ILE A 107 -0.44 -11.71 -6.81
C ILE A 107 -0.31 -10.86 -5.53
N GLU A 108 0.85 -10.24 -5.31
CA GLU A 108 1.11 -9.40 -4.15
C GLU A 108 0.14 -8.21 -4.08
N ILE A 109 -0.08 -7.49 -5.18
CA ILE A 109 -0.96 -6.31 -5.14
C ILE A 109 -2.43 -6.67 -4.93
N VAL A 110 -2.88 -7.79 -5.47
CA VAL A 110 -4.25 -8.29 -5.25
C VAL A 110 -4.43 -8.73 -3.79
N LEU A 111 -3.41 -9.35 -3.19
CA LEU A 111 -3.41 -9.68 -1.76
C LEU A 111 -3.43 -8.40 -0.91
N LEU A 112 -2.67 -7.37 -1.30
CA LEU A 112 -2.67 -6.08 -0.63
C LEU A 112 -4.05 -5.39 -0.73
N ASP A 113 -4.67 -5.36 -1.91
CA ASP A 113 -6.05 -4.86 -2.11
C ASP A 113 -7.04 -5.57 -1.17
N GLY A 114 -6.95 -6.89 -1.07
CA GLY A 114 -7.76 -7.70 -0.15
C GLY A 114 -7.53 -7.36 1.32
N ALA A 115 -6.27 -7.18 1.74
CA ALA A 115 -5.92 -6.81 3.11
C ALA A 115 -6.42 -5.40 3.48
N ILE A 116 -6.37 -4.46 2.53
CA ILE A 116 -6.92 -3.11 2.70
C ILE A 116 -8.44 -3.17 2.86
N GLY A 117 -9.12 -3.91 1.98
CA GLY A 117 -10.56 -4.13 2.05
C GLY A 117 -10.98 -4.75 3.39
N ALA A 118 -10.26 -5.78 3.84
CA ALA A 118 -10.49 -6.40 5.15
C ALA A 118 -10.31 -5.39 6.30
N THR A 119 -9.25 -4.58 6.26
CA THR A 119 -9.01 -3.52 7.25
C THR A 119 -10.15 -2.50 7.26
N MET A 120 -10.62 -2.07 6.08
CA MET A 120 -11.75 -1.16 5.95
C MET A 120 -13.04 -1.72 6.55
N LEU A 121 -13.33 -3.01 6.30
CA LEU A 121 -14.51 -3.69 6.84
C LEU A 121 -14.43 -3.84 8.37
N SER A 122 -13.26 -4.15 8.91
CA SER A 122 -13.04 -4.22 10.36
C SER A 122 -13.10 -2.86 11.04
N TRP A 123 -12.67 -1.79 10.35
CA TRP A 123 -12.71 -0.42 10.88
C TRP A 123 -14.09 0.21 10.76
N TYR A 124 -14.92 -0.23 9.80
CA TYR A 124 -16.26 0.33 9.56
C TYR A 124 -17.18 0.34 10.79
N PRO A 125 -17.36 -0.75 11.56
CA PRO A 125 -18.23 -0.74 12.73
C PRO A 125 -17.67 0.07 13.91
N ILE A 126 -16.36 0.35 13.91
CA ILE A 126 -15.66 1.07 14.99
C ILE A 126 -15.66 2.57 14.71
N SER A 127 -15.19 2.96 13.52
CA SER A 127 -15.15 4.34 13.08
C SER A 127 -15.33 4.44 11.57
N ARG A 128 -16.50 4.91 11.15
CA ARG A 128 -16.81 5.15 9.74
C ARG A 128 -15.82 6.13 9.10
N THR A 129 -15.36 7.13 9.86
CA THR A 129 -14.36 8.10 9.41
C THR A 129 -13.01 7.43 9.12
N ALA A 130 -12.54 6.54 10.01
CA ALA A 130 -11.29 5.80 9.79
C ALA A 130 -11.36 4.90 8.54
N SER A 131 -12.49 4.20 8.36
CA SER A 131 -12.72 3.37 7.19
C SER A 131 -12.76 4.19 5.89
N LEU A 132 -13.44 5.34 5.89
CA LEU A 132 -13.50 6.24 4.72
C LEU A 132 -12.15 6.87 4.37
N LEU A 133 -11.25 7.07 5.34
CA LEU A 133 -9.89 7.55 5.07
C LEU A 133 -9.04 6.54 4.28
N LEU A 134 -9.37 5.25 4.36
CA LEU A 134 -8.74 4.20 3.56
C LEU A 134 -9.37 4.05 2.16
N ALA A 135 -10.53 4.64 1.89
CA ALA A 135 -11.15 4.60 0.55
C ALA A 135 -10.23 5.15 -0.56
N PRO A 136 -9.58 6.33 -0.43
CA PRO A 136 -8.63 6.81 -1.44
C PRO A 136 -7.41 5.88 -1.57
N TYR A 137 -7.02 5.20 -0.49
CA TYR A 137 -5.94 4.20 -0.50
C TYR A 137 -6.29 2.99 -1.35
N LEU A 138 -7.47 2.40 -1.11
CA LEU A 138 -7.96 1.26 -1.89
C LEU A 138 -8.16 1.63 -3.37
N ALA A 139 -8.72 2.81 -3.65
CA ALA A 139 -8.91 3.28 -5.03
C ALA A 139 -7.57 3.42 -5.77
N TRP A 140 -6.55 3.97 -5.10
CA TRP A 140 -5.21 4.06 -5.66
C TRP A 140 -4.59 2.68 -5.88
N MET A 141 -4.77 1.73 -4.95
CA MET A 141 -4.25 0.38 -5.12
C MET A 141 -4.90 -0.37 -6.28
N CYS A 142 -6.22 -0.34 -6.39
CA CYS A 142 -6.94 -0.93 -7.53
C CYS A 142 -6.49 -0.32 -8.87
N TYR A 143 -6.25 0.99 -8.91
CA TYR A 143 -5.70 1.66 -10.09
C TYR A 143 -4.28 1.14 -10.42
N THR A 144 -3.41 1.00 -9.43
CA THR A 144 -2.08 0.42 -9.65
C THR A 144 -2.12 -1.06 -10.03
N THR A 145 -3.10 -1.82 -9.53
CA THR A 145 -3.38 -3.20 -9.93
C THR A 145 -3.74 -3.28 -11.41
N ALA A 146 -4.60 -2.39 -11.88
CA ALA A 146 -4.96 -2.31 -13.30
C ALA A 146 -3.73 -1.98 -14.17
N ILE A 147 -2.87 -1.05 -13.75
CA ILE A 147 -1.61 -0.75 -14.47
C ILE A 147 -0.70 -1.98 -14.51
N ARG A 148 -0.47 -2.64 -13.37
CA ARG A 148 0.36 -3.85 -13.28
C ARG A 148 -0.19 -4.95 -14.17
N TYR A 149 -1.51 -5.09 -14.25
CA TYR A 149 -2.17 -6.08 -15.10
C TYR A 149 -1.97 -5.77 -16.58
N CYS A 150 -2.15 -4.52 -17.01
CA CYS A 150 -1.85 -4.12 -18.39
C CYS A 150 -0.38 -4.36 -18.74
N ILE A 151 0.54 -4.01 -17.84
CA ILE A 151 1.98 -4.26 -18.04
C ILE A 151 2.26 -5.75 -18.20
N TRP A 152 1.68 -6.62 -17.36
CA TRP A 152 1.84 -8.07 -17.48
C TRP A 152 1.28 -8.62 -18.79
N ARG A 153 0.09 -8.17 -19.20
CA ARG A 153 -0.57 -8.60 -20.43
C ARG A 153 0.20 -8.15 -21.68
N ASP A 154 0.69 -6.92 -21.68
CA ASP A 154 1.31 -6.29 -22.85
C ASP A 154 2.83 -6.57 -22.95
N ASN A 155 3.42 -7.14 -21.89
CA ASN A 155 4.82 -7.60 -21.84
C ASN A 155 4.86 -9.08 -21.39
N PRO A 156 4.36 -10.02 -22.21
CA PRO A 156 4.50 -11.43 -21.91
C PRO A 156 5.99 -11.80 -21.89
N ASP A 157 6.42 -12.51 -20.85
CA ASP A 157 7.75 -13.11 -20.80
C ASP A 157 7.96 -13.90 -22.09
N LYS A 158 9.07 -13.65 -22.80
CA LYS A 158 9.46 -14.53 -23.92
C LYS A 158 9.60 -15.93 -23.31
N LYS A 159 8.68 -16.83 -23.68
CA LYS A 159 8.90 -18.26 -23.48
C LYS A 159 10.15 -18.62 -24.27
N GLU A 160 11.26 -18.86 -23.57
CA GLU A 160 12.36 -19.66 -24.11
C GLU A 160 11.85 -21.09 -24.39
#